data_AF-A0A0M0K924-F1
#
_entry.id   AF-A0A0M0K924-F1
#
_cell.length_a   1.000
_cell.length_b   1.000
_cell.length_c   1.000
_cell.angle_alpha   90.00
_cell.angle_beta   90.00
_cell.angle_gamma   90.00
#
_symmetry.space_group_name_H-M   'P 1'
#
loop_
_entity.id
_entity.type
_entity.pdbx_description
1 polymer ?
#
loop_
_entity_poly.entity_id
_entity_poly.type
_entity_poly.pdbx_seq_one_letter_code
_entity_poly.pdbx_strand_id
1 'polypeptide(L)'
;MLIDKLLLAELEDVLVLLLEIFVGLASFVGCLVAVDKLYLFYATVFYKAMAMWRPAWEPTLRYPKRWKRGVKPPRVCVQLPMFNETHVARRVIDYACRMEYPRDRLYVQCLDDSTDPETREVVDEGVRHWQAQGIKIEAIRRTNRKGYKAGAMHEVHDAIPAEFIAIFDADFLPEPDFLLRAIPPFQDKNVGFVQGRWTYLNADESLFCRYQEICLNAHIKCEQYARFSTGNFFNFNGTGGVWRKACIDSAGGWNARTLVEDMDLSLRAFLKGWHFVWRYVIRSDGQSDGLLDGLLMTS
;
A
#
# COMPACT_ATOMS: atom_id res chain seq x y z
N MET A 1 -15.98 42.71 -40.13
CA MET A 1 -16.40 41.53 -40.93
C MET A 1 -15.25 40.86 -41.68
N LEU A 2 -14.42 41.56 -42.47
CA LEU A 2 -13.27 40.93 -43.15
C LEU A 2 -12.09 40.69 -42.17
N ILE A 3 -11.82 41.66 -41.30
CA ILE A 3 -10.78 41.58 -40.25
C ILE A 3 -11.11 40.44 -39.26
N ASP A 4 -12.37 40.29 -38.86
CA ASP A 4 -12.80 39.23 -37.95
C ASP A 4 -12.63 37.83 -38.56
N LYS A 5 -12.82 37.68 -39.88
CA LYS A 5 -12.59 36.41 -40.58
C LYS A 5 -11.11 36.06 -40.70
N LEU A 6 -10.25 37.07 -40.90
CA LEU A 6 -8.81 36.87 -40.95
C LEU A 6 -8.27 36.46 -39.57
N LEU A 7 -8.72 37.14 -38.52
CA LEU A 7 -8.40 36.82 -37.12
C LEU A 7 -8.89 35.42 -36.72
N LEU A 8 -10.07 35.01 -37.18
CA LEU A 8 -10.60 33.66 -36.95
C LEU A 8 -9.76 32.59 -37.65
N ALA A 9 -9.30 32.83 -38.88
CA ALA A 9 -8.44 31.90 -39.61
C ALA A 9 -7.05 31.77 -38.97
N GLU A 10 -6.44 32.88 -38.56
CA GLU A 10 -5.17 32.86 -37.81
C GLU A 10 -5.33 32.14 -36.47
N LEU A 11 -6.46 32.33 -35.77
CA LEU A 11 -6.76 31.62 -34.53
C LEU A 11 -6.95 30.11 -34.78
N GLU A 12 -7.60 29.72 -35.87
CA GLU A 12 -7.77 28.32 -36.27
C GLU A 12 -6.42 27.66 -36.56
N ASP A 13 -5.54 28.31 -37.32
CA ASP A 13 -4.19 27.79 -37.61
C ASP A 13 -3.36 27.61 -36.33
N VAL A 14 -3.43 28.57 -35.41
CA VAL A 14 -2.76 28.46 -34.10
C VAL A 14 -3.36 27.31 -33.27
N LEU A 15 -4.67 27.15 -33.25
CA LEU A 15 -5.33 26.05 -32.54
C LEU A 15 -4.97 24.68 -33.12
N VAL A 16 -4.92 24.55 -34.46
CA VAL A 16 -4.49 23.33 -35.13
C VAL A 16 -3.05 22.99 -34.77
N LEU A 17 -2.13 23.96 -34.83
CA LEU A 17 -0.74 23.76 -34.43
C LEU A 17 -0.61 23.32 -32.96
N LEU A 18 -1.35 23.95 -32.04
CA LEU A 18 -1.36 23.57 -30.62
C LEU A 18 -1.90 22.15 -30.42
N LEU A 19 -2.94 21.77 -31.17
CA LEU A 19 -3.51 20.43 -31.13
C LEU A 19 -2.53 19.39 -31.67
N GLU A 20 -1.83 19.66 -32.77
CA GLU A 20 -0.81 18.79 -33.32
C GLU A 20 0.36 18.59 -32.35
N ILE A 21 0.83 19.66 -31.70
CA ILE A 21 1.86 19.58 -30.65
C ILE A 21 1.36 18.73 -29.48
N PHE A 22 0.13 18.94 -29.02
CA PHE A 22 -0.47 18.17 -27.94
C PHE A 22 -0.58 16.68 -28.29
N VAL A 23 -1.10 16.34 -29.49
CA VAL A 23 -1.23 14.96 -29.98
C VAL A 23 0.15 14.32 -30.12
N GLY A 24 1.14 15.05 -30.65
CA GLY A 24 2.52 14.60 -30.74
C GLY A 24 3.13 14.29 -29.39
N LEU A 25 2.95 15.17 -28.40
CA LEU A 25 3.41 14.96 -27.03
C LEU A 25 2.71 13.77 -26.35
N ALA A 26 1.38 13.69 -26.47
CA ALA A 26 0.60 12.59 -25.92
C ALA A 26 1.01 11.24 -26.53
N SER A 27 1.25 11.20 -27.84
CA SER A 27 1.73 10.01 -28.54
C SER A 27 3.12 9.60 -28.07
N PHE A 28 4.04 10.56 -27.92
CA PHE A 28 5.38 10.31 -27.42
C PHE A 28 5.36 9.74 -25.98
N VAL A 29 4.58 10.36 -25.09
CA VAL A 29 4.39 9.86 -23.72
C VAL A 29 3.76 8.46 -23.73
N GLY A 30 2.78 8.22 -24.60
CA GLY A 30 2.18 6.90 -24.80
C GLY A 30 3.20 5.83 -25.22
N CYS A 31 4.11 6.17 -26.15
CA CYS A 31 5.21 5.28 -26.54
C CYS A 31 6.15 4.98 -25.36
N LEU A 32 6.50 5.99 -24.55
CA LEU A 32 7.35 5.77 -23.36
C LEU A 32 6.70 4.83 -22.35
N VAL A 33 5.40 5.01 -22.08
CA VAL A 33 4.64 4.11 -21.19
C VAL A 33 4.60 2.70 -21.78
N ALA A 34 4.37 2.56 -23.09
CA ALA A 34 4.37 1.26 -23.75
C ALA A 34 5.74 0.55 -23.63
N VAL A 35 6.83 1.27 -23.82
CA VAL A 35 8.20 0.74 -23.65
C VAL A 35 8.44 0.31 -22.19
N ASP A 36 8.03 1.10 -21.20
CA ASP A 36 8.10 0.71 -19.78
C ASP A 36 7.32 -0.58 -19.52
N LYS A 37 6.07 -0.68 -20.00
CA LYS A 37 5.26 -1.90 -19.81
C LYS A 37 5.87 -3.13 -20.50
N LEU A 38 6.43 -2.97 -21.70
CA LEU A 38 7.15 -4.04 -22.40
C LEU A 38 8.40 -4.47 -21.61
N TYR A 39 9.14 -3.52 -21.05
CA TYR A 39 10.31 -3.80 -20.20
C TYR A 39 9.91 -4.56 -18.93
N LEU A 40 8.86 -4.14 -18.23
CA LEU A 40 8.37 -4.81 -17.02
C LEU A 40 7.88 -6.23 -17.32
N PHE A 41 7.18 -6.41 -18.44
CA PHE A 41 6.75 -7.72 -18.90
C PHE A 41 7.96 -8.63 -19.22
N TYR A 42 8.92 -8.12 -20.00
CA TYR A 42 10.16 -8.83 -20.31
C TYR A 42 10.91 -9.23 -19.04
N ALA A 43 11.11 -8.31 -18.10
CA ALA A 43 11.81 -8.58 -16.85
C ALA A 43 11.09 -9.66 -16.04
N THR A 44 9.76 -9.60 -15.93
CA THR A 44 8.96 -10.63 -15.25
C THR A 44 9.16 -12.00 -15.88
N VAL A 45 9.00 -12.11 -17.20
CA VAL A 45 9.17 -13.36 -17.94
C VAL A 45 10.60 -13.88 -17.80
N PHE A 46 11.60 -13.00 -17.93
CA PHE A 46 13.01 -13.35 -17.80
C PHE A 46 13.32 -13.94 -16.42
N TYR A 47 12.99 -13.25 -15.33
CA TYR A 47 13.28 -13.73 -13.98
C TYR A 47 12.52 -15.03 -13.65
N LYS A 48 11.25 -15.15 -14.07
CA LYS A 48 10.48 -16.37 -13.88
C LYS A 48 11.03 -17.54 -14.68
N ALA A 49 11.39 -17.32 -15.94
CA ALA A 49 12.02 -18.34 -16.77
C ALA A 49 13.34 -18.79 -16.15
N MET A 50 14.23 -17.87 -15.79
CA MET A 50 15.50 -18.19 -15.14
C MET A 50 15.31 -18.93 -13.81
N ALA A 51 14.31 -18.57 -13.02
CA ALA A 51 13.97 -19.25 -11.77
C ALA A 51 13.52 -20.70 -11.96
N MET A 52 12.88 -21.04 -13.10
CA MET A 52 12.52 -22.44 -13.42
C MET A 52 13.77 -23.31 -13.62
N TRP A 53 14.81 -22.77 -14.26
CA TRP A 53 16.07 -23.50 -14.49
C TRP A 53 17.00 -23.47 -13.27
N ARG A 54 17.03 -22.35 -12.54
CA ARG A 54 17.89 -22.14 -11.38
C ARG A 54 17.11 -21.35 -10.32
N PRO A 55 16.59 -22.00 -9.27
CA PRO A 55 15.78 -21.35 -8.25
C PRO A 55 16.44 -20.13 -7.58
N ALA A 56 17.78 -20.09 -7.52
CA ALA A 56 18.54 -18.94 -7.01
C ALA A 56 18.27 -17.62 -7.77
N TRP A 57 17.74 -17.67 -8.99
CA TRP A 57 17.35 -16.49 -9.76
C TRP A 57 16.03 -15.88 -9.31
N GLU A 58 15.21 -16.58 -8.53
CA GLU A 58 13.96 -16.04 -8.00
C GLU A 58 14.24 -14.90 -7.00
N PRO A 59 13.95 -13.64 -7.33
CA PRO A 59 14.37 -12.50 -6.51
C PRO A 59 13.73 -12.50 -5.13
N THR A 60 12.55 -13.08 -4.99
CA THR A 60 11.89 -13.25 -3.69
C THR A 60 12.64 -14.24 -2.77
N LEU A 61 13.48 -15.13 -3.30
CA LEU A 61 14.29 -16.03 -2.46
C LEU A 61 15.56 -15.38 -1.90
N ARG A 62 15.93 -14.17 -2.37
CA ARG A 62 17.12 -13.44 -1.87
C ARG A 62 17.01 -13.02 -0.40
N TYR A 63 15.79 -12.88 0.10
CA TYR A 63 15.52 -12.47 1.48
C TYR A 63 15.10 -13.67 2.33
N PRO A 64 15.46 -13.69 3.62
CA PRO A 64 15.12 -14.79 4.52
C PRO A 64 13.60 -14.96 4.66
N LYS A 65 13.17 -16.22 4.82
CA LYS A 65 11.75 -16.58 5.01
C LYS A 65 11.33 -16.65 6.48
N ARG A 66 12.30 -16.68 7.41
CA ARG A 66 12.08 -16.83 8.84
C ARG A 66 13.00 -15.89 9.60
N TRP A 67 12.56 -15.48 10.79
CA TRP A 67 13.41 -14.74 11.72
C TRP A 67 14.52 -15.63 12.27
N LYS A 68 15.61 -15.03 12.76
CA LYS A 68 16.76 -15.76 13.32
C LYS A 68 16.33 -16.62 14.50
N ARG A 69 16.69 -17.91 14.46
CA ARG A 69 16.40 -18.85 15.56
C ARG A 69 17.09 -18.38 16.84
N GLY A 70 16.38 -18.44 17.97
CA GLY A 70 16.91 -18.04 19.28
C GLY A 70 16.97 -16.52 19.52
N VAL A 71 16.62 -15.69 18.52
CA VAL A 71 16.52 -14.23 18.67
C VAL A 71 15.05 -13.85 18.77
N LYS A 72 14.70 -13.04 19.77
CA LYS A 72 13.33 -12.52 19.87
C LYS A 72 13.02 -11.65 18.62
N PRO A 73 11.83 -11.80 18.01
CA PRO A 73 11.43 -10.93 16.92
C PRO A 73 11.23 -9.48 17.41
N PRO A 74 11.34 -8.50 16.51
CA PRO A 74 11.21 -7.09 16.86
C PRO A 74 9.78 -6.74 17.29
N ARG A 75 9.60 -5.56 17.88
CA ARG A 75 8.25 -5.06 18.19
C ARG A 75 7.58 -4.53 16.93
N VAL A 76 6.30 -4.86 16.75
CA VAL A 76 5.47 -4.44 15.61
C VAL A 76 4.22 -3.74 16.13
N CYS A 77 3.94 -2.56 15.59
CA CYS A 77 2.66 -1.87 15.74
C CYS A 77 1.83 -2.12 14.49
N VAL A 78 0.62 -2.66 14.64
CA VAL A 78 -0.38 -2.77 13.59
C VAL A 78 -1.28 -1.54 13.69
N GLN A 79 -1.31 -0.71 12.66
CA GLN A 79 -2.16 0.47 12.58
C GLN A 79 -3.34 0.19 11.66
N LEU A 80 -4.53 0.50 12.16
CA LEU A 80 -5.80 0.37 11.48
C LEU A 80 -6.44 1.77 11.35
N PRO A 81 -6.05 2.58 10.36
CA PRO A 81 -6.77 3.81 10.04
C PRO A 81 -8.18 3.51 9.52
N MET A 82 -9.19 4.19 10.07
CA MET A 82 -10.58 3.99 9.69
C MET A 82 -11.41 5.27 9.81
N PHE A 83 -12.48 5.34 9.02
CA PHE A 83 -13.44 6.44 9.05
C PHE A 83 -14.83 6.00 8.58
N ASN A 84 -15.78 5.92 9.51
CA ASN A 84 -17.18 5.54 9.27
C ASN A 84 -17.32 4.16 8.60
N GLU A 85 -16.49 3.20 9.01
CA GLU A 85 -16.37 1.85 8.44
C GLU A 85 -17.10 0.78 9.29
N THR A 86 -18.34 1.06 9.70
CA THR A 86 -19.10 0.25 10.68
C THR A 86 -19.07 -1.25 10.40
N HIS A 87 -19.30 -1.64 9.15
CA HIS A 87 -19.49 -3.04 8.76
C HIS A 87 -18.20 -3.87 8.74
N VAL A 88 -17.06 -3.21 8.60
CA VAL A 88 -15.76 -3.89 8.45
C VAL A 88 -14.84 -3.67 9.65
N ALA A 89 -15.05 -2.62 10.45
CA ALA A 89 -14.23 -2.24 11.60
C ALA A 89 -14.00 -3.40 12.58
N ARG A 90 -15.07 -4.07 13.05
CA ARG A 90 -14.91 -5.19 13.99
C ARG A 90 -14.09 -6.34 13.38
N ARG A 91 -14.34 -6.63 12.10
CA ARG A 91 -13.71 -7.73 11.37
C ARG A 91 -12.20 -7.48 11.25
N VAL A 92 -11.76 -6.30 10.82
CA VAL A 92 -10.33 -6.00 10.70
C VAL A 92 -9.63 -5.99 12.06
N ILE A 93 -10.27 -5.47 13.11
CA ILE A 93 -9.74 -5.49 14.48
C ILE A 93 -9.49 -6.94 14.94
N ASP A 94 -10.46 -7.83 14.70
CA ASP A 94 -10.35 -9.24 15.04
C ASP A 94 -9.20 -9.92 14.27
N TYR A 95 -9.04 -9.64 12.97
CA TYR A 95 -7.95 -10.21 12.17
C TYR A 95 -6.58 -9.69 12.62
N ALA A 96 -6.45 -8.40 12.89
CA ALA A 96 -5.20 -7.81 13.39
C ALA A 96 -4.78 -8.40 14.75
N CYS A 97 -5.74 -8.61 15.66
CA CYS A 97 -5.46 -9.17 16.98
C CYS A 97 -5.18 -10.68 16.96
N ARG A 98 -5.63 -11.39 15.92
CA ARG A 98 -5.42 -12.84 15.73
C ARG A 98 -4.12 -13.19 15.03
N MET A 99 -3.32 -12.21 14.61
CA MET A 99 -2.02 -12.47 14.00
C MET A 99 -1.14 -13.33 14.89
N GLU A 100 -0.49 -14.32 14.29
CA GLU A 100 0.49 -15.20 14.90
C GLU A 100 1.79 -14.44 15.14
N TYR A 101 1.84 -13.69 16.24
CA TYR A 101 3.04 -12.96 16.67
C TYR A 101 3.15 -12.98 18.19
N PRO A 102 4.36 -12.90 18.79
CA PRO A 102 4.48 -12.87 20.25
C PRO A 102 3.69 -11.70 20.83
N ARG A 103 2.80 -12.00 21.79
CA ARG A 103 1.86 -11.01 22.36
C ARG A 103 2.56 -9.85 23.06
N ASP A 104 3.75 -10.06 23.63
CA ASP A 104 4.59 -9.01 24.23
C ASP A 104 5.27 -8.10 23.18
N ARG A 105 5.16 -8.46 21.89
CA ARG A 105 5.79 -7.77 20.75
C ARG A 105 4.79 -7.22 19.75
N LEU A 106 3.51 -7.57 19.88
CA LEU A 106 2.42 -7.08 19.05
C LEU A 106 1.72 -5.93 19.78
N TYR A 107 1.53 -4.83 19.06
CA TYR A 107 0.73 -3.70 19.50
C TYR A 107 -0.26 -3.34 18.41
N VAL A 108 -1.51 -3.07 18.74
CA VAL A 108 -2.54 -2.69 17.76
C VAL A 108 -3.08 -1.30 18.08
N GLN A 109 -3.13 -0.43 17.08
CA GLN A 109 -3.71 0.91 17.18
C GLN A 109 -4.84 1.05 16.17
N CYS A 110 -6.06 1.27 16.65
CA CYS A 110 -7.18 1.68 15.83
C CYS A 110 -7.14 3.21 15.74
N LEU A 111 -6.80 3.77 14.58
CA LEU A 111 -6.81 5.21 14.35
C LEU A 111 -8.19 5.58 13.82
N ASP A 112 -9.10 5.86 14.73
CA ASP A 112 -10.53 6.03 14.47
C ASP A 112 -10.89 7.52 14.39
N ASP A 113 -10.97 8.04 13.17
CA ASP A 113 -11.42 9.40 12.90
C ASP A 113 -12.95 9.48 12.68
N SER A 114 -13.69 8.38 12.91
CA SER A 114 -15.12 8.29 12.61
C SER A 114 -15.91 9.31 13.42
N THR A 115 -16.95 9.87 12.81
CA THR A 115 -17.82 10.86 13.46
C THR A 115 -19.14 10.27 13.94
N ASP A 116 -19.57 9.16 13.35
CA ASP A 116 -20.81 8.51 13.71
C ASP A 116 -20.64 7.69 15.02
N PRO A 117 -21.63 7.75 15.94
CA PRO A 117 -21.56 7.01 17.20
C PRO A 117 -21.55 5.50 17.03
N GLU A 118 -22.16 4.98 15.97
CA GLU A 118 -22.29 3.55 15.72
C GLU A 118 -20.93 2.90 15.45
N THR A 119 -20.15 3.44 14.51
CA THR A 119 -18.78 2.99 14.22
C THR A 119 -17.91 3.07 15.46
N ARG A 120 -17.99 4.18 16.22
CA ARG A 120 -17.20 4.35 17.45
C ARG A 120 -17.50 3.27 18.48
N GLU A 121 -18.78 2.93 18.67
CA GLU A 121 -19.16 1.86 19.61
C GLU A 121 -18.65 0.50 19.14
N VAL A 122 -18.74 0.19 17.83
CA VAL A 122 -18.21 -1.05 17.25
C VAL A 122 -16.69 -1.18 17.48
N VAL A 123 -15.95 -0.08 17.27
CA VAL A 123 -14.51 -0.04 17.52
C VAL A 123 -14.21 -0.22 19.01
N ASP A 124 -14.90 0.51 19.88
CA ASP A 124 -14.69 0.45 21.33
C ASP A 124 -15.00 -0.95 21.90
N GLU A 125 -16.07 -1.59 21.42
CA GLU A 125 -16.39 -2.95 21.79
C GLU A 125 -15.30 -3.94 21.34
N GLY A 126 -14.81 -3.81 20.10
CA GLY A 126 -13.70 -4.60 19.58
C GLY A 126 -12.43 -4.45 20.41
N VAL A 127 -12.06 -3.21 20.75
CA VAL A 127 -10.91 -2.91 21.61
C VAL A 127 -11.08 -3.52 23.00
N ARG A 128 -12.23 -3.30 23.67
CA ARG A 128 -12.50 -3.87 25.00
C ARG A 128 -12.43 -5.39 25.00
N HIS A 129 -12.99 -6.03 23.97
CA HIS A 129 -12.98 -7.48 23.82
C HIS A 129 -11.56 -8.05 23.78
N TRP A 130 -10.66 -7.45 23.00
CA TRP A 130 -9.28 -7.92 22.85
C TRP A 130 -8.37 -7.52 24.01
N GLN A 131 -8.62 -6.37 24.64
CA GLN A 131 -7.97 -6.01 25.90
C GLN A 131 -8.26 -7.04 26.99
N ALA A 132 -9.52 -7.51 27.11
CA ALA A 132 -9.90 -8.55 28.07
C ALA A 132 -9.17 -9.89 27.82
N GLN A 133 -8.70 -10.14 26.59
CA GLN A 133 -7.89 -11.31 26.23
C GLN A 133 -6.38 -11.09 26.38
N GLY A 134 -5.97 -9.94 26.89
CA GLY A 134 -4.57 -9.59 27.13
C GLY A 134 -3.80 -9.15 25.88
N ILE A 135 -4.49 -8.74 24.81
CA ILE A 135 -3.85 -8.11 23.65
C ILE A 135 -3.64 -6.63 23.95
N LYS A 136 -2.45 -6.11 23.63
CA LYS A 136 -2.17 -4.68 23.75
C LYS A 136 -2.78 -3.96 22.55
N ILE A 137 -3.98 -3.42 22.74
CA ILE A 137 -4.73 -2.66 21.73
C ILE A 137 -5.31 -1.38 22.32
N GLU A 138 -5.35 -0.32 21.51
CA GLU A 138 -6.00 0.95 21.84
C GLU A 138 -6.76 1.53 20.64
N ALA A 139 -7.79 2.33 20.93
CA ALA A 139 -8.40 3.22 19.95
C ALA A 139 -7.89 4.65 20.22
N ILE A 140 -7.36 5.30 19.18
CA ILE A 140 -6.93 6.69 19.22
C ILE A 140 -7.85 7.48 18.32
N ARG A 141 -8.44 8.54 18.88
CA ARG A 141 -9.36 9.42 18.15
C ARG A 141 -8.82 10.83 18.13
N ARG A 142 -8.88 11.45 16.96
CA ARG A 142 -8.55 12.86 16.80
C ARG A 142 -9.81 13.70 16.85
N THR A 143 -9.65 14.94 17.29
CA THR A 143 -10.71 15.96 17.24
C THR A 143 -10.77 16.67 15.89
N ASN A 144 -9.83 16.39 14.98
CA ASN A 144 -9.69 17.00 13.68
C ASN A 144 -9.41 15.91 12.63
N ARG A 145 -9.81 16.15 11.38
CA ARG A 145 -9.54 15.25 10.24
C ARG A 145 -8.47 15.81 9.30
N LYS A 146 -7.58 16.66 9.81
CA LYS A 146 -6.56 17.29 8.98
C LYS A 146 -5.62 16.22 8.44
N GLY A 147 -5.48 16.21 7.12
CA GLY A 147 -4.62 15.27 6.41
C GLY A 147 -5.09 13.82 6.40
N TYR A 148 -6.37 13.56 6.72
CA TYR A 148 -7.00 12.24 6.60
C TYR A 148 -6.15 11.12 7.21
N LYS A 149 -5.99 9.99 6.51
CA LYS A 149 -5.19 8.83 6.90
C LYS A 149 -3.74 9.19 7.23
N ALA A 150 -3.07 9.95 6.36
CA ALA A 150 -1.69 10.40 6.56
C ALA A 150 -1.51 11.20 7.87
N GLY A 151 -2.46 12.10 8.15
CA GLY A 151 -2.48 12.92 9.35
C GLY A 151 -2.67 12.09 10.61
N ALA A 152 -3.57 11.09 10.57
CA ALA A 152 -3.81 10.20 11.71
C ALA A 152 -2.55 9.42 12.08
N MET A 153 -1.86 8.87 11.08
CA MET A 153 -0.60 8.15 11.27
C MET A 153 0.52 9.09 11.73
N HIS A 154 0.56 10.33 11.23
CA HIS A 154 1.55 11.33 11.62
C HIS A 154 1.44 11.71 13.11
N GLU A 155 0.24 12.01 13.60
CA GLU A 155 0.03 12.49 14.99
C GLU A 155 0.45 11.47 16.06
N VAL A 156 0.33 10.18 15.75
CA VAL A 156 0.67 9.10 16.70
C VAL A 156 2.09 8.56 16.53
N HIS A 157 2.77 8.92 15.45
CA HIS A 157 4.02 8.29 14.98
C HIS A 157 5.12 8.24 16.06
N ASP A 158 5.33 9.35 16.76
CA ASP A 158 6.37 9.46 17.78
C ASP A 158 6.09 8.55 18.98
N ALA A 159 4.82 8.39 19.35
CA ALA A 159 4.38 7.59 20.49
C ALA A 159 4.42 6.08 20.24
N ILE A 160 4.61 5.62 19.00
CA ILE A 160 4.62 4.19 18.65
C ILE A 160 5.81 3.48 19.31
N PRO A 161 5.58 2.52 20.23
CA PRO A 161 6.63 1.82 20.97
C PRO A 161 7.15 0.57 20.23
N ALA A 162 7.27 0.66 18.91
CA ALA A 162 7.62 -0.45 18.01
C ALA A 162 8.68 -0.04 16.99
N GLU A 163 9.44 -1.03 16.50
CA GLU A 163 10.47 -0.83 15.47
C GLU A 163 9.87 -0.85 14.06
N PHE A 164 8.75 -1.56 13.91
CA PHE A 164 8.05 -1.75 12.65
C PHE A 164 6.58 -1.38 12.79
N ILE A 165 6.02 -0.87 11.70
CA ILE A 165 4.62 -0.44 11.61
C ILE A 165 3.97 -1.19 10.44
N ALA A 166 3.02 -2.06 10.73
CA ALA A 166 2.18 -2.70 9.73
C ALA A 166 0.91 -1.88 9.55
N ILE A 167 0.48 -1.65 8.31
CA ILE A 167 -0.65 -0.77 8.00
C ILE A 167 -1.69 -1.57 7.21
N PHE A 168 -2.92 -1.54 7.69
CA PHE A 168 -4.07 -2.16 7.02
C PHE A 168 -5.26 -1.22 7.04
N ASP A 169 -5.85 -1.04 5.86
CA ASP A 169 -7.14 -0.38 5.73
C ASP A 169 -8.26 -1.25 6.30
N ALA A 170 -9.42 -0.63 6.58
CA ALA A 170 -10.49 -1.27 7.33
C ALA A 170 -11.12 -2.48 6.61
N ASP A 171 -11.00 -2.54 5.29
CA ASP A 171 -11.46 -3.61 4.41
C ASP A 171 -10.40 -4.70 4.15
N PHE A 172 -9.17 -4.53 4.66
CA PHE A 172 -8.06 -5.47 4.43
C PHE A 172 -7.91 -6.48 5.57
N LEU A 173 -8.05 -7.76 5.23
CA LEU A 173 -7.99 -8.88 6.15
C LEU A 173 -6.66 -9.63 6.01
N PRO A 174 -5.68 -9.35 6.89
CA PRO A 174 -4.38 -10.01 6.82
C PRO A 174 -4.44 -11.47 7.28
N GLU A 175 -3.72 -12.36 6.61
CA GLU A 175 -3.56 -13.76 7.05
C GLU A 175 -2.92 -13.83 8.46
N PRO A 176 -3.24 -14.85 9.29
CA PRO A 176 -2.68 -14.98 10.63
C PRO A 176 -1.14 -14.95 10.65
N ASP A 177 -0.47 -15.53 9.66
CA ASP A 177 0.99 -15.56 9.60
C ASP A 177 1.63 -14.41 8.80
N PHE A 178 0.86 -13.36 8.50
CA PHE A 178 1.31 -12.17 7.75
C PHE A 178 2.63 -11.61 8.30
N LEU A 179 2.68 -11.32 9.61
CA LEU A 179 3.88 -10.75 10.24
C LEU A 179 5.06 -11.71 10.27
N LEU A 180 4.81 -13.02 10.43
CA LEU A 180 5.87 -14.04 10.39
C LEU A 180 6.57 -14.09 9.03
N ARG A 181 5.85 -13.77 7.95
CA ARG A 181 6.36 -13.70 6.58
C ARG A 181 6.91 -12.32 6.22
N ALA A 182 6.33 -11.25 6.76
CA ALA A 182 6.69 -9.85 6.45
C ALA A 182 7.94 -9.36 7.19
N ILE A 183 8.17 -9.83 8.41
CA ILE A 183 9.27 -9.34 9.27
C ILE A 183 10.68 -9.85 8.87
N PRO A 184 10.87 -11.10 8.43
CA PRO A 184 12.20 -11.64 8.13
C PRO A 184 13.11 -10.80 7.21
N PRO A 185 12.64 -10.18 6.10
CA PRO A 185 13.46 -9.34 5.24
C PRO A 185 14.17 -8.18 5.96
N PHE A 186 13.59 -7.65 7.04
CA PHE A 186 14.18 -6.55 7.82
C PHE A 186 15.44 -6.92 8.62
N GLN A 187 15.88 -8.18 8.55
CA GLN A 187 17.23 -8.55 8.97
C GLN A 187 18.31 -7.79 8.18
N ASP A 188 18.00 -7.40 6.94
CA ASP A 188 18.76 -6.38 6.23
C ASP A 188 18.35 -5.00 6.75
N LYS A 189 19.34 -4.25 7.26
CA LYS A 189 19.16 -2.93 7.85
C LYS A 189 18.76 -1.88 6.81
N ASN A 190 19.05 -2.12 5.53
CA ASN A 190 18.72 -1.21 4.43
C ASN A 190 17.29 -1.40 3.91
N VAL A 191 16.57 -2.42 4.38
CA VAL A 191 15.16 -2.61 3.99
C VAL A 191 14.28 -1.60 4.73
N GLY A 192 13.62 -0.73 3.96
CA GLY A 192 12.74 0.32 4.43
C GLY A 192 11.30 -0.15 4.61
N PHE A 193 10.77 -0.91 3.65
CA PHE A 193 9.45 -1.55 3.78
C PHE A 193 9.37 -2.90 3.05
N VAL A 194 8.38 -3.68 3.46
CA VAL A 194 7.99 -4.95 2.85
C VAL A 194 6.52 -4.86 2.43
N GLN A 195 6.24 -4.99 1.13
CA GLN A 195 4.90 -4.98 0.56
C GLN A 195 4.44 -6.42 0.32
N GLY A 196 3.28 -6.77 0.89
CA GLY A 196 2.55 -7.99 0.56
C GLY A 196 1.68 -7.81 -0.67
N ARG A 197 1.18 -8.93 -1.20
CA ARG A 197 0.11 -8.93 -2.20
C ARG A 197 -1.22 -8.74 -1.50
N TRP A 198 -2.10 -8.00 -2.13
CA TRP A 198 -3.51 -8.03 -1.79
C TRP A 198 -4.35 -8.50 -2.97
N THR A 199 -5.50 -9.07 -2.65
CA THR A 199 -6.44 -9.65 -3.61
C THR A 199 -7.85 -9.25 -3.25
N TYR A 200 -8.74 -9.20 -4.24
CA TYR A 200 -10.16 -8.98 -4.00
C TYR A 200 -10.84 -10.27 -3.54
N LEU A 201 -11.60 -10.20 -2.46
CA LEU A 201 -12.48 -11.28 -2.00
C LEU A 201 -13.63 -11.55 -2.99
N ASN A 202 -14.00 -10.54 -3.77
CA ASN A 202 -15.25 -10.47 -4.52
C ASN A 202 -15.04 -10.69 -6.02
N ALA A 203 -13.87 -11.19 -6.43
CA ALA A 203 -13.47 -11.24 -7.84
C ALA A 203 -14.43 -12.05 -8.73
N ASP A 204 -15.10 -13.06 -8.15
CA ASP A 204 -16.05 -13.92 -8.84
C ASP A 204 -17.49 -13.41 -8.82
N GLU A 205 -17.78 -12.27 -8.17
CA GLU A 205 -19.15 -11.74 -8.05
C GLU A 205 -19.68 -11.13 -9.36
N SER A 206 -18.79 -10.57 -10.19
CA SER A 206 -19.17 -10.00 -11.48
C SER A 206 -18.02 -10.00 -12.49
N LEU A 207 -18.36 -9.88 -13.78
CA LEU A 207 -17.35 -9.68 -14.83
C LEU A 207 -16.53 -8.40 -14.63
N PHE A 208 -17.13 -7.37 -14.03
CA PHE A 208 -16.44 -6.12 -13.70
C PHE A 208 -15.42 -6.33 -12.57
N CYS A 209 -15.81 -7.00 -11.48
CA CYS A 209 -14.90 -7.36 -10.39
C CYS A 209 -13.74 -8.23 -10.88
N ARG A 210 -14.02 -9.16 -11.80
CA ARG A 210 -12.99 -9.99 -12.45
C ARG A 210 -12.03 -9.17 -13.32
N TYR A 211 -12.54 -8.16 -14.05
CA TYR A 211 -11.68 -7.25 -14.80
C TYR A 211 -10.80 -6.41 -13.87
N GLN A 212 -11.35 -5.87 -12.77
CA GLN A 212 -10.59 -5.17 -11.74
C GLN A 212 -9.49 -6.06 -11.15
N GLU A 213 -9.79 -7.34 -10.88
CA GLU A 213 -8.81 -8.30 -10.38
C GLU A 213 -7.70 -8.58 -11.39
N ILE A 214 -8.00 -8.69 -12.69
CA ILE A 214 -7.00 -8.85 -13.74
C ILE A 214 -6.09 -7.62 -13.80
N CYS A 215 -6.65 -6.41 -13.79
CA CYS A 215 -5.87 -5.18 -13.78
C CYS A 215 -4.97 -5.07 -12.55
N LEU A 216 -5.50 -5.38 -11.37
CA LEU A 216 -4.72 -5.40 -10.12
C LEU A 216 -3.62 -6.45 -10.16
N ASN A 217 -3.92 -7.64 -10.67
CA ASN A 217 -2.96 -8.72 -10.82
C ASN A 217 -1.81 -8.31 -11.76
N ALA A 218 -2.08 -7.56 -12.83
CA ALA A 218 -1.03 -7.02 -13.69
C ALA A 218 -0.12 -6.06 -12.91
N HIS A 219 -0.68 -5.16 -12.10
CA HIS A 219 0.09 -4.24 -11.26
C HIS A 219 0.94 -4.99 -10.21
N ILE A 220 0.34 -5.88 -9.43
CA ILE A 220 1.03 -6.54 -8.32
C ILE A 220 1.98 -7.66 -8.80
N LYS A 221 1.52 -8.53 -9.71
CA LYS A 221 2.26 -9.74 -10.11
C LYS A 221 3.30 -9.48 -11.21
N CYS A 222 3.12 -8.43 -12.01
CA CYS A 222 4.06 -8.09 -13.08
C CYS A 222 4.85 -6.84 -12.72
N GLU A 223 4.20 -5.69 -12.52
CA GLU A 223 4.89 -4.42 -12.35
C GLU A 223 5.71 -4.36 -11.05
N GLN A 224 5.10 -4.59 -9.89
CA GLN A 224 5.83 -4.56 -8.61
C GLN A 224 6.90 -5.66 -8.55
N TYR A 225 6.60 -6.85 -9.06
CA TYR A 225 7.56 -7.94 -9.13
C TYR A 225 8.77 -7.57 -10.01
N ALA A 226 8.56 -7.06 -11.22
CA ALA A 226 9.63 -6.66 -12.14
C ALA A 226 10.50 -5.54 -11.55
N ARG A 227 9.86 -4.50 -11.00
CA ARG A 227 10.56 -3.38 -10.35
C ARG A 227 11.42 -3.88 -9.19
N PHE A 228 10.85 -4.68 -8.29
CA PHE A 228 11.60 -5.33 -7.20
C PHE A 228 12.75 -6.21 -7.72
N SER A 229 12.49 -7.02 -8.74
CA SER A 229 13.46 -7.98 -9.30
C SER A 229 14.69 -7.29 -9.89
N THR A 230 14.47 -6.12 -10.48
CA THR A 230 15.48 -5.27 -11.13
C THR A 230 16.12 -4.25 -10.17
N GLY A 231 15.65 -4.17 -8.92
CA GLY A 231 16.14 -3.19 -7.93
C GLY A 231 15.64 -1.77 -8.19
N ASN A 232 14.62 -1.61 -9.03
CA ASN A 232 14.01 -0.33 -9.35
C ASN A 232 12.97 0.07 -8.28
N PHE A 233 12.67 1.37 -8.25
CA PHE A 233 11.62 1.93 -7.41
C PHE A 233 10.27 1.25 -7.67
N PHE A 234 9.57 0.92 -6.59
CA PHE A 234 8.14 0.66 -6.56
C PHE A 234 7.56 1.26 -5.27
N ASN A 235 6.31 1.70 -5.32
CA ASN A 235 5.65 2.34 -4.18
C ASN A 235 5.05 1.31 -3.22
N PHE A 236 4.89 1.74 -1.97
CA PHE A 236 3.93 1.15 -1.03
C PHE A 236 2.51 1.41 -1.52
N ASN A 237 1.60 0.45 -1.34
CA ASN A 237 0.23 0.50 -1.86
C ASN A 237 -0.78 1.02 -0.83
N GLY A 238 -0.35 1.83 0.14
CA GLY A 238 -1.19 2.34 1.22
C GLY A 238 -1.57 1.32 2.31
N THR A 239 -1.52 0.02 2.03
CA THR A 239 -1.97 -1.06 2.92
C THR A 239 -1.27 -2.38 2.61
N GLY A 240 -1.44 -3.38 3.48
CA GLY A 240 -0.97 -4.74 3.24
C GLY A 240 0.55 -4.86 3.26
N GLY A 241 1.23 -4.05 4.06
CA GLY A 241 2.68 -4.14 4.22
C GLY A 241 3.17 -3.53 5.53
N VAL A 242 4.49 -3.64 5.70
CA VAL A 242 5.19 -3.25 6.93
C VAL A 242 6.28 -2.25 6.59
N TRP A 243 6.38 -1.20 7.39
CA TRP A 243 7.43 -0.20 7.33
C TRP A 243 8.37 -0.34 8.52
N ARG A 244 9.66 -0.05 8.29
CA ARG A 244 10.61 0.25 9.36
C ARG A 244 10.37 1.68 9.85
N LYS A 245 10.16 1.87 11.15
CA LYS A 245 9.94 3.21 11.73
C LYS A 245 11.06 4.20 11.38
N ALA A 246 12.31 3.76 11.53
CA ALA A 246 13.49 4.57 11.18
C ALA A 246 13.55 4.98 9.69
N CYS A 247 12.96 4.19 8.79
CA CYS A 247 12.83 4.56 7.37
C CYS A 247 11.88 5.74 7.24
N ILE A 248 10.70 5.66 7.85
CA ILE A 248 9.70 6.74 7.90
C ILE A 248 10.31 8.01 8.49
N ASP A 249 10.98 7.91 9.64
CA ASP A 249 11.68 9.02 10.31
C ASP A 249 12.67 9.69 9.36
N SER A 250 13.56 8.87 8.78
CA SER A 250 14.60 9.38 7.90
C SER A 250 14.01 10.00 6.64
N ALA A 251 12.88 9.52 6.13
CA ALA A 251 12.23 10.08 4.94
C ALA A 251 11.52 11.41 5.22
N GLY A 252 11.31 11.79 6.49
CA GLY A 252 10.60 13.01 6.89
C GLY A 252 9.16 12.77 7.33
N GLY A 253 8.79 11.52 7.65
CA GLY A 253 7.47 11.18 8.17
C GLY A 253 6.36 11.10 7.13
N TRP A 254 5.16 10.76 7.61
CA TRP A 254 3.91 10.88 6.84
C TRP A 254 3.60 12.34 6.56
N ASN A 255 3.24 12.64 5.31
CA ASN A 255 2.93 13.99 4.86
C ASN A 255 1.60 14.00 4.10
N ALA A 256 0.69 14.86 4.53
CA ALA A 256 -0.64 15.01 3.94
C ALA A 256 -0.72 16.06 2.81
N ARG A 257 0.43 16.55 2.31
CA ARG A 257 0.48 17.52 1.20
C ARG A 257 -0.06 16.92 -0.11
N THR A 258 0.05 15.61 -0.27
CA THR A 258 -0.38 14.86 -1.47
C THR A 258 -1.49 13.89 -1.09
N LEU A 259 -2.44 13.67 -1.99
CA LEU A 259 -3.47 12.62 -1.85
C LEU A 259 -2.88 11.20 -1.92
N VAL A 260 -1.65 11.08 -2.44
CA VAL A 260 -0.88 9.83 -2.54
C VAL A 260 0.28 9.82 -1.54
N GLU A 261 -0.04 9.93 -0.24
CA GLU A 261 0.95 10.06 0.83
C GLU A 261 1.93 8.88 0.90
N ASP A 262 1.46 7.69 0.52
CA ASP A 262 2.19 6.43 0.53
C ASP A 262 3.27 6.41 -0.56
N MET A 263 2.92 6.85 -1.77
CA MET A 263 3.84 7.00 -2.89
C MET A 263 4.85 8.12 -2.61
N ASP A 264 4.42 9.26 -2.06
CA ASP A 264 5.32 10.36 -1.68
C ASP A 264 6.37 9.89 -0.65
N LEU A 265 5.94 9.20 0.40
CA LEU A 265 6.82 8.61 1.40
C LEU A 265 7.77 7.56 0.79
N SER A 266 7.24 6.70 -0.08
CA SER A 266 8.03 5.69 -0.78
C SER A 266 9.12 6.32 -1.64
N LEU A 267 8.79 7.36 -2.40
CA LEU A 267 9.75 8.05 -3.25
C LEU A 267 10.84 8.73 -2.41
N ARG A 268 10.46 9.46 -1.35
CA ARG A 268 11.42 10.09 -0.43
C ARG A 268 12.35 9.06 0.22
N ALA A 269 11.82 7.92 0.65
CA ALA A 269 12.62 6.84 1.22
C ALA A 269 13.58 6.24 0.18
N PHE A 270 13.10 6.00 -1.04
CA PHE A 270 13.92 5.44 -2.12
C PHE A 270 15.09 6.35 -2.49
N LEU A 271 14.84 7.66 -2.60
CA LEU A 271 15.87 8.66 -2.87
C LEU A 271 16.92 8.77 -1.74
N LYS A 272 16.59 8.30 -0.52
CA LYS A 272 17.54 8.17 0.59
C LYS A 272 18.28 6.84 0.62
N GLY A 273 18.11 5.99 -0.39
CA GLY A 273 18.82 4.72 -0.54
C GLY A 273 18.19 3.54 0.21
N TRP A 274 16.95 3.67 0.69
CA TRP A 274 16.24 2.54 1.28
C TRP A 274 15.83 1.53 0.21
N HIS A 275 15.94 0.24 0.55
CA HIS A 275 15.52 -0.87 -0.29
C HIS A 275 14.12 -1.33 0.07
N PHE A 276 13.35 -1.72 -0.94
CA PHE A 276 11.98 -2.19 -0.75
C PHE A 276 11.87 -3.65 -1.18
N VAL A 277 11.08 -4.42 -0.44
CA VAL A 277 10.93 -5.86 -0.68
C VAL A 277 9.50 -6.20 -1.00
N TRP A 278 9.30 -6.87 -2.12
CA TRP A 278 8.00 -7.41 -2.49
C TRP A 278 7.90 -8.89 -2.16
N ARG A 279 6.78 -9.31 -1.57
CA ARG A 279 6.55 -10.68 -1.09
C ARG A 279 5.20 -11.21 -1.58
N TYR A 280 5.27 -12.08 -2.60
CA TYR A 280 4.09 -12.73 -3.17
C TYR A 280 3.24 -13.55 -2.18
N VAL A 281 3.91 -14.17 -1.20
CA VAL A 281 3.30 -15.16 -0.28
C VAL A 281 2.54 -14.47 0.86
N ILE A 282 2.62 -13.15 0.97
CA ILE A 282 1.90 -12.41 2.01
C ILE A 282 0.59 -11.97 1.38
N ARG A 283 -0.54 -12.50 1.85
CA ARG A 283 -1.87 -12.17 1.37
C ARG A 283 -2.60 -11.33 2.41
N SER A 284 -3.18 -10.24 1.94
CA SER A 284 -4.24 -9.53 2.65
C SER A 284 -5.42 -9.46 1.70
N ASP A 285 -6.56 -9.96 2.14
CA ASP A 285 -7.76 -9.99 1.31
C ASP A 285 -8.56 -8.71 1.53
N GLY A 286 -8.75 -7.92 0.47
CA GLY A 286 -9.54 -6.68 0.48
C GLY A 286 -10.93 -6.92 -0.11
N GLN A 287 -11.94 -6.19 0.35
CA GLN A 287 -13.29 -6.22 -0.23
C GLN A 287 -13.38 -5.11 -1.29
N SER A 288 -13.67 -5.45 -2.55
CA SER A 288 -13.97 -4.40 -3.55
C SER A 288 -15.42 -3.98 -3.39
N ASP A 289 -15.69 -2.70 -3.21
CA ASP A 289 -17.04 -2.19 -3.39
C ASP A 289 -17.47 -2.50 -4.82
N GLY A 290 -18.50 -3.33 -4.99
CA GLY A 290 -19.05 -3.72 -6.30
C GLY A 290 -19.69 -2.55 -7.07
N LEU A 291 -19.47 -1.31 -6.62
CA LEU A 291 -19.93 -0.06 -7.18
C LEU A 291 -18.73 0.88 -7.38
N LEU A 292 -18.84 1.75 -8.37
CA LEU A 292 -17.86 2.77 -8.76
C LEU A 292 -17.33 3.68 -7.62
N ASP A 293 -17.90 3.60 -6.42
CA ASP A 293 -17.59 4.46 -5.28
C ASP A 293 -16.22 4.15 -4.62
N GLY A 294 -15.74 2.90 -4.65
CA GLY A 294 -14.45 2.53 -4.06
C GLY A 294 -13.23 3.15 -4.78
N LEU A 295 -13.39 3.55 -6.04
CA LEU A 295 -12.35 4.23 -6.82
C LEU A 295 -12.29 5.75 -6.54
N LEU A 296 -13.30 6.30 -5.85
CA LEU A 296 -13.43 7.73 -5.55
C LEU A 296 -13.18 8.05 -4.06
N MET A 297 -13.07 7.04 -3.19
CA MET A 297 -12.88 7.22 -1.74
C MET A 297 -11.40 7.20 -1.29
N THR A 298 -10.45 6.94 -2.20
CA THR A 298 -9.00 6.92 -1.91
C THR A 298 -8.23 8.12 -2.47
N SER A 299 -8.93 9.21 -2.78
CA SER A 299 -8.32 10.52 -3.06
C SER A 299 -8.50 11.47 -1.88
#